data_AF-A0A218QTV2-F1
#
_entry.id   AF-A0A218QTV2-F1
#
_cell.length_a   1.000
_cell.length_b   1.000
_cell.length_c   1.000
_cell.angle_alpha   90.00
_cell.angle_beta   90.00
_cell.angle_gamma   90.00
#
_symmetry.space_group_name_H-M   'P 1'
#
loop_
_entity.id
_entity.type
_entity.pdbx_description
1 polymer ?
#
loop_
_entity_poly.entity_id
_entity_poly.type
_entity_poly.pdbx_seq_one_letter_code
_entity_poly.pdbx_strand_id
1 'polypeptide(L)'
;MSIELTESLKNLLKETATQLKGAARRRFQAQTVMSLGYGGQLLAQKELGWDRNTIRKGIKELTSGITCVDNYPGRGRYKAESHLPTLLEDIKNLVDSQSQTDPSFKSQRLYTRLTASQVRKLLIEKFDYSDKQLPTKETIRIKLNYLGYRLKRVAKVLPQKKSQKRMLSSSN
;
A
#
# COMPACT_ATOMS: atom_id res chain seq x y z
N MET A 1 51.32 -1.47 -0.07
CA MET A 1 50.95 -2.41 1.01
C MET A 1 49.51 -2.82 0.80
N SER A 2 49.27 -4.08 0.44
CA SER A 2 47.93 -4.67 0.44
C SER A 2 47.53 -4.99 1.88
N ILE A 3 46.44 -4.39 2.36
CA ILE A 3 45.87 -4.75 3.65
C ILE A 3 45.23 -6.14 3.50
N GLU A 4 45.76 -7.13 4.20
CA GLU A 4 45.17 -8.47 4.27
C GLU A 4 44.09 -8.47 5.35
N LEU A 5 42.85 -8.76 4.97
CA LEU A 5 41.75 -8.92 5.92
C LEU A 5 41.78 -10.33 6.52
N THR A 6 42.02 -10.44 7.82
CA THR A 6 41.86 -11.70 8.55
C THR A 6 40.40 -12.13 8.58
N GLU A 7 40.14 -13.44 8.68
CA GLU A 7 38.76 -13.97 8.63
C GLU A 7 37.90 -13.47 9.81
N SER A 8 38.50 -13.32 10.99
CA SER A 8 37.83 -12.73 12.15
C SER A 8 37.38 -11.29 11.90
N LEU A 9 38.23 -10.48 11.26
CA LEU A 9 37.90 -9.09 10.91
C LEU A 9 36.81 -9.03 9.84
N LYS A 10 36.85 -9.91 8.83
CA LYS A 10 35.77 -9.98 7.82
C LYS A 10 34.43 -10.26 8.46
N ASN A 11 34.37 -11.20 9.40
CA ASN A 11 33.14 -11.55 10.10
C ASN A 11 32.62 -10.40 10.94
N LEU A 12 33.49 -9.72 11.70
CA LEU A 12 33.13 -8.53 12.47
C LEU A 12 32.58 -7.42 11.57
N LEU A 13 33.22 -7.12 10.44
CA LEU A 13 32.78 -6.10 9.50
C LEU A 13 31.43 -6.46 8.85
N LYS A 14 31.20 -7.75 8.54
CA LYS A 14 29.91 -8.22 8.01
C LYS A 14 28.80 -8.07 9.05
N GLU A 15 29.05 -8.49 10.28
CA GLU A 15 28.07 -8.42 11.38
C GLU A 15 27.71 -6.97 11.73
N THR A 16 28.70 -6.10 11.86
CA THR A 16 28.45 -4.66 12.10
C THR A 16 27.64 -4.04 10.96
N ALA A 17 27.94 -4.39 9.70
CA ALA A 17 27.16 -3.91 8.55
C ALA A 17 25.71 -4.43 8.53
N THR A 18 25.42 -5.63 9.06
CA THR A 18 24.03 -6.14 9.14
C THR A 18 23.23 -5.52 10.26
N GLN A 19 23.87 -5.15 11.37
CA GLN A 19 23.23 -4.44 12.49
C GLN A 19 22.85 -3.00 12.11
N LEU A 20 23.64 -2.34 11.27
CA LEU A 20 23.37 -0.98 10.79
C LEU A 20 22.31 -0.94 9.67
N LYS A 21 21.51 0.12 9.64
CA LYS A 21 20.45 0.33 8.64
C LYS A 21 20.63 1.64 7.87
N GLY A 22 20.12 1.66 6.62
CA GLY A 22 20.02 2.86 5.81
C GLY A 22 21.35 3.63 5.65
N ALA A 23 21.32 4.92 5.94
CA ALA A 23 22.46 5.82 5.82
C ALA A 23 23.63 5.44 6.76
N ALA A 24 23.35 4.98 7.98
CA ALA A 24 24.39 4.59 8.93
C ALA A 24 25.23 3.42 8.40
N ARG A 25 24.58 2.43 7.77
CA ARG A 25 25.27 1.31 7.11
C ARG A 25 26.15 1.80 5.96
N ARG A 26 25.65 2.69 5.11
CA ARG A 26 26.42 3.25 3.99
C ARG A 26 27.64 4.03 4.46
N ARG A 27 27.47 4.85 5.50
CA ARG A 27 28.56 5.62 6.11
C ARG A 27 29.64 4.71 6.66
N PHE A 28 29.27 3.67 7.41
CA PHE A 28 30.21 2.68 7.94
C PHE A 28 30.99 1.98 6.83
N GLN A 29 30.31 1.50 5.78
CA GLN A 29 30.95 0.84 4.64
C GLN A 29 31.91 1.78 3.90
N ALA A 30 31.52 3.05 3.72
CA ALA A 30 32.35 4.06 3.10
C ALA A 30 33.60 4.38 3.91
N GLN A 31 33.47 4.59 5.23
CA GLN A 31 34.61 4.82 6.12
C GLN A 31 35.60 3.65 6.07
N THR A 32 35.07 2.43 6.20
CA THR A 32 35.88 1.20 6.14
C THR A 32 36.66 1.13 4.82
N VAL A 33 35.99 1.37 3.68
CA VAL A 33 36.63 1.31 2.37
C VAL A 33 37.64 2.44 2.16
N MET A 34 37.40 3.64 2.68
CA MET A 34 38.38 4.72 2.65
C MET A 34 39.63 4.38 3.45
N SER A 35 39.48 3.76 4.62
CA SER A 35 40.60 3.27 5.43
C SER A 35 41.40 2.15 4.74
N LEU A 36 40.74 1.33 3.92
CA LEU A 36 41.41 0.29 3.11
C LEU A 36 42.23 0.86 1.93
N GLY A 37 42.04 2.13 1.58
CA GLY A 37 42.81 2.81 0.54
C GLY A 37 42.51 2.36 -0.89
N TYR A 38 43.51 2.47 -1.78
CA TYR A 38 43.35 2.17 -3.20
C TYR A 38 42.96 0.70 -3.42
N GLY A 39 41.93 0.47 -4.24
CA GLY A 39 41.37 -0.87 -4.48
C GLY A 39 40.43 -1.38 -3.38
N GLY A 40 40.22 -0.63 -2.30
CA GLY A 40 39.35 -1.03 -1.18
C GLY A 40 37.92 -1.39 -1.58
N GLN A 41 37.34 -0.74 -2.61
CA GLN A 41 36.01 -1.09 -3.13
C GLN A 41 35.95 -2.49 -3.74
N LEU A 42 36.99 -2.89 -4.47
CA LEU A 42 37.08 -4.20 -5.12
C LEU A 42 37.31 -5.28 -4.06
N LEU A 43 38.18 -5.00 -3.10
CA LEU A 43 38.44 -5.88 -1.96
C LEU A 43 37.19 -6.08 -1.09
N ALA A 44 36.47 -5.01 -0.74
CA ALA A 44 35.22 -5.10 0.02
C ALA A 44 34.12 -5.85 -0.74
N GLN A 45 34.04 -5.72 -2.07
CA GLN A 45 33.11 -6.51 -2.87
C GLN A 45 33.46 -8.00 -2.81
N LYS A 46 34.73 -8.35 -3.01
CA LYS A 46 35.20 -9.73 -3.07
C LYS A 46 35.12 -10.44 -1.71
N GLU A 47 35.61 -9.80 -0.66
CA GLU A 47 35.79 -10.42 0.65
C GLU A 47 34.58 -10.22 1.59
N LEU A 48 33.92 -9.06 1.49
CA LEU A 48 32.80 -8.69 2.37
C LEU A 48 31.42 -8.83 1.69
N GLY A 49 31.38 -9.02 0.36
CA GLY A 49 30.13 -9.12 -0.40
C GLY A 49 29.36 -7.79 -0.48
N TRP A 50 30.03 -6.67 -0.24
CA TRP A 50 29.37 -5.37 -0.24
C TRP A 50 29.18 -4.82 -1.66
N ASP A 51 28.01 -4.22 -1.90
CA ASP A 51 27.70 -3.61 -3.20
C ASP A 51 28.49 -2.30 -3.42
N ARG A 52 29.18 -2.22 -4.55
CA ARG A 52 30.01 -1.05 -4.91
C ARG A 52 29.19 0.21 -5.13
N ASN A 53 27.93 0.13 -5.57
CA ASN A 53 27.10 1.32 -5.75
C ASN A 53 26.70 1.94 -4.40
N THR A 54 26.40 1.09 -3.42
CA THR A 54 26.12 1.47 -2.03
C THR A 54 27.34 2.15 -1.40
N ILE A 55 28.53 1.57 -1.58
CA ILE A 55 29.79 2.16 -1.11
C ILE A 55 30.05 3.51 -1.77
N ARG A 56 29.90 3.62 -3.10
CA ARG A 56 30.08 4.89 -3.84
C ARG A 56 29.11 5.98 -3.35
N LYS A 57 27.86 5.64 -3.10
CA LYS A 57 26.88 6.55 -2.51
C LYS A 57 27.34 7.01 -1.12
N GLY A 58 27.75 6.07 -0.26
CA GLY A 58 28.27 6.38 1.07
C GLY A 58 29.52 7.27 1.05
N ILE A 59 30.45 7.06 0.11
CA ILE A 59 31.64 7.90 -0.06
C ILE A 59 31.23 9.33 -0.44
N LYS A 60 30.32 9.49 -1.41
CA LYS A 60 29.81 10.82 -1.78
C LYS A 60 29.11 11.51 -0.61
N GLU A 61 28.30 10.78 0.14
CA GLU A 61 27.63 11.28 1.36
C GLU A 61 28.65 11.74 2.41
N LEU A 62 29.74 10.99 2.59
CA LEU A 62 30.82 11.31 3.52
C LEU A 62 31.60 12.55 3.07
N THR A 63 32.03 12.61 1.81
CA THR A 63 32.81 13.73 1.27
C THR A 63 32.01 15.03 1.22
N SER A 64 30.71 14.97 0.89
CA SER A 64 29.85 16.15 0.85
C SER A 64 29.30 16.58 2.21
N GLY A 65 29.35 15.70 3.22
CA GLY A 65 28.71 15.92 4.52
C GLY A 65 27.17 15.79 4.48
N ILE A 66 26.57 15.47 3.33
CA ILE A 66 25.12 15.41 3.14
C ILE A 66 24.68 13.95 3.14
N THR A 67 23.68 13.62 3.96
CA THR A 67 23.05 12.29 3.95
C THR A 67 21.95 12.25 2.89
N CYS A 68 22.09 11.41 1.86
CA CYS A 68 21.04 11.29 0.85
C CYS A 68 19.85 10.49 1.39
N VAL A 69 18.68 11.14 1.42
CA VAL A 69 17.40 10.51 1.73
C VAL A 69 16.74 10.05 0.43
N ASP A 70 16.24 8.82 0.40
CA ASP A 70 15.54 8.30 -0.77
C ASP A 70 14.15 8.93 -0.86
N ASN A 71 13.82 9.55 -2.00
CA ASN A 71 12.51 10.13 -2.25
C ASN A 71 11.49 9.05 -2.64
N TYR A 72 11.19 8.12 -1.73
CA TYR A 72 10.11 7.15 -1.89
C TYR A 72 8.74 7.79 -2.18
N PRO A 73 8.30 8.87 -1.51
CA PRO A 73 6.98 9.44 -1.75
C PRO A 73 6.83 10.06 -3.15
N GLY A 74 7.94 10.48 -3.78
CA GLY A 74 7.93 10.96 -5.17
C GLY A 74 7.92 9.85 -6.22
N ARG A 75 7.94 8.56 -5.83
CA ARG A 75 7.88 7.44 -6.78
C ARG A 75 6.44 7.01 -7.04
N GLY A 76 6.18 6.52 -8.25
CA GLY A 76 4.92 5.89 -8.62
C GLY A 76 3.89 6.86 -9.20
N ARG A 77 2.66 6.36 -9.38
CA ARG A 77 1.55 7.13 -9.96
C ARG A 77 0.81 7.89 -8.86
N TYR A 78 0.45 9.15 -9.15
CA TYR A 78 -0.39 9.94 -8.26
C TYR A 78 -1.73 9.25 -8.00
N LYS A 79 -2.28 9.48 -6.80
CA LYS A 79 -3.62 8.99 -6.44
C LYS A 79 -4.66 9.69 -7.32
N ALA A 80 -5.79 9.03 -7.57
CA ALA A 80 -6.89 9.57 -8.38
C ALA A 80 -7.36 10.96 -7.91
N GLU A 81 -7.37 11.20 -6.61
CA GLU A 81 -7.76 12.47 -5.98
C GLU A 81 -6.83 13.63 -6.34
N SER A 82 -5.57 13.34 -6.68
CA SER A 82 -4.63 14.37 -7.14
C SER A 82 -5.04 14.92 -8.51
N HIS A 83 -5.77 14.13 -9.31
CA HIS A 83 -6.30 14.53 -10.61
C HIS A 83 -7.76 14.97 -10.52
N LEU A 84 -8.55 14.35 -9.62
CA LEU A 84 -9.97 14.59 -9.41
C LEU A 84 -10.22 14.90 -7.93
N PRO A 85 -10.01 16.15 -7.49
CA PRO A 85 -10.02 16.50 -6.06
C PRO A 85 -11.39 16.29 -5.40
N THR A 86 -12.49 16.44 -6.14
CA THR A 86 -13.86 16.27 -5.65
C THR A 86 -14.34 14.81 -5.67
N LEU A 87 -13.57 13.89 -6.26
CA LEU A 87 -14.00 12.51 -6.48
C LEU A 87 -14.48 11.79 -5.21
N LEU A 88 -13.79 11.99 -4.08
CA LEU A 88 -14.17 11.34 -2.82
C LEU A 88 -15.50 11.88 -2.28
N GLU A 89 -15.71 13.19 -2.39
CA GLU A 89 -16.93 13.84 -1.93
C GLU A 89 -18.12 13.42 -2.80
N ASP A 90 -17.93 13.36 -4.11
CA ASP A 90 -18.97 12.91 -5.05
C ASP A 90 -19.35 11.44 -4.82
N ILE A 91 -18.36 10.57 -4.59
CA ILE A 91 -18.60 9.17 -4.21
C ILE A 91 -19.39 9.10 -2.90
N LYS A 92 -19.00 9.91 -1.90
CA LYS A 92 -19.65 9.95 -0.60
C LYS A 92 -21.12 10.38 -0.72
N ASN A 93 -21.38 11.50 -1.41
CA ASN A 93 -22.73 12.03 -1.66
C ASN A 93 -23.65 11.01 -2.34
N LEU A 94 -23.11 10.23 -3.28
CA LEU A 94 -23.84 9.21 -4.00
C LEU A 94 -24.16 8.00 -3.12
N VAL A 95 -23.21 7.59 -2.28
CA VAL A 95 -23.27 6.32 -1.54
C VAL A 95 -23.91 6.47 -0.15
N ASP A 96 -23.81 7.63 0.50
CA ASP A 96 -24.31 7.87 1.86
C ASP A 96 -25.82 7.60 1.96
N SER A 97 -26.59 8.10 0.99
CA SER A 97 -28.05 7.86 0.92
C SER A 97 -28.45 6.38 0.82
N GLN A 98 -27.54 5.52 0.37
CA GLN A 98 -27.77 4.09 0.15
C GLN A 98 -26.96 3.19 1.10
N SER A 99 -26.36 3.80 2.12
CA SER A 99 -25.56 3.12 3.13
C SER A 99 -26.43 2.75 4.33
N GLN A 100 -26.18 1.57 4.89
CA GLN A 100 -26.84 1.09 6.10
C GLN A 100 -25.77 0.71 7.11
N THR A 101 -25.97 1.08 8.38
CA THR A 101 -25.10 0.60 9.45
C THR A 101 -25.17 -0.91 9.60
N ASP A 102 -24.20 -1.51 10.28
CA ASP A 102 -24.20 -2.93 10.59
C ASP A 102 -25.48 -3.31 11.35
N PRO A 103 -26.32 -4.21 10.80
CA PRO A 103 -27.56 -4.62 11.46
C PRO A 103 -27.37 -5.25 12.85
N SER A 104 -26.18 -5.81 13.12
CA SER A 104 -25.87 -6.36 14.44
C SER A 104 -25.52 -5.30 15.48
N PHE A 105 -25.31 -4.04 15.05
CA PHE A 105 -24.82 -2.92 15.86
C PHE A 105 -23.52 -3.20 16.64
N LYS A 106 -22.81 -4.28 16.30
CA LYS A 106 -21.51 -4.63 16.91
C LYS A 106 -20.35 -3.87 16.27
N SER A 107 -20.57 -3.25 15.12
CA SER A 107 -19.53 -2.51 14.40
C SER A 107 -20.09 -1.23 13.76
N GLN A 108 -19.23 -0.25 13.56
CA GLN A 108 -19.55 1.00 12.86
C GLN A 108 -19.43 0.87 11.33
N ARG A 109 -19.53 -0.35 10.79
CA ARG A 109 -19.35 -0.60 9.35
C ARG A 109 -20.56 -0.10 8.58
N LEU A 110 -20.29 0.65 7.51
CA LEU A 110 -21.31 1.09 6.56
C LEU A 110 -21.38 0.10 5.40
N TYR A 111 -22.54 -0.52 5.23
CA TYR A 111 -22.82 -1.44 4.16
C TYR A 111 -23.60 -0.76 3.04
N THR A 112 -23.12 -0.93 1.82
CA THR A 112 -23.70 -0.32 0.63
C THR A 112 -24.25 -1.40 -0.29
N ARG A 113 -25.30 -1.04 -1.04
CA ARG A 113 -25.89 -1.89 -2.08
C ARG A 113 -25.26 -1.65 -3.45
N LEU A 114 -24.59 -0.51 -3.62
CA LEU A 114 -23.98 -0.11 -4.87
C LEU A 114 -22.64 -0.80 -5.07
N THR A 115 -22.50 -1.49 -6.19
CA THR A 115 -21.22 -2.03 -6.64
C THR A 115 -20.33 -0.91 -7.16
N ALA A 116 -19.02 -1.10 -7.14
CA ALA A 116 -18.07 -0.12 -7.67
C ALA A 116 -18.31 0.20 -9.17
N SER A 117 -18.79 -0.77 -9.95
CA SER A 117 -19.17 -0.53 -11.35
C SER A 117 -20.41 0.36 -11.47
N GLN A 118 -21.39 0.20 -10.58
CA GLN A 118 -22.58 1.05 -10.57
C GLN A 118 -22.25 2.46 -10.08
N VAL A 119 -21.40 2.60 -9.06
CA VAL A 119 -20.91 3.91 -8.61
C VAL A 119 -20.22 4.63 -9.77
N ARG A 120 -19.38 3.94 -10.55
CA ARG A 120 -18.74 4.54 -11.73
C ARG A 120 -19.75 5.08 -12.74
N LYS A 121 -20.79 4.31 -13.06
CA LYS A 121 -21.85 4.75 -13.99
C LYS A 121 -22.59 5.97 -13.46
N LEU A 122 -22.97 5.94 -12.18
CA LEU A 122 -23.69 7.03 -11.54
C LEU A 122 -22.83 8.32 -11.43
N LEU A 123 -21.51 8.21 -11.31
CA LEU A 123 -20.62 9.37 -11.39
C LEU A 123 -20.67 10.00 -12.80
N ILE A 124 -20.71 9.19 -13.86
CA ILE A 124 -20.88 9.70 -15.23
C ILE A 124 -22.25 10.36 -15.40
N GLU A 125 -23.32 9.71 -14.92
CA GLU A 125 -24.71 10.14 -15.12
C GLU A 125 -25.12 11.37 -14.29
N LYS A 126 -24.58 11.53 -13.07
CA LYS A 126 -25.04 12.56 -12.11
C LYS A 126 -24.04 13.69 -11.87
N PHE A 127 -22.77 13.45 -12.14
CA PHE A 127 -21.68 14.40 -11.88
C PHE A 127 -20.88 14.71 -13.16
N ASP A 128 -21.44 14.37 -14.33
CA ASP A 128 -20.91 14.67 -15.67
C ASP A 128 -19.45 14.26 -15.90
N TYR A 129 -19.01 13.19 -15.23
CA TYR A 129 -17.65 12.71 -15.43
C TYR A 129 -17.49 12.03 -16.80
N SER A 130 -16.41 12.33 -17.53
CA SER A 130 -16.03 11.58 -18.73
C SER A 130 -15.56 10.14 -18.41
N ASP A 131 -15.84 9.20 -19.30
CA ASP A 131 -15.38 7.81 -19.17
C ASP A 131 -13.84 7.71 -19.12
N LYS A 132 -13.14 8.59 -19.85
CA LYS A 132 -11.67 8.62 -19.93
C LYS A 132 -11.00 9.16 -18.66
N GLN A 133 -11.66 10.07 -17.95
CA GLN A 133 -11.08 10.68 -16.74
C GLN A 133 -11.31 9.82 -15.50
N LEU A 134 -12.43 9.09 -15.45
CA LEU A 134 -12.74 8.26 -14.30
C LEU A 134 -11.79 7.07 -14.20
N PRO A 135 -11.30 6.78 -12.99
CA PRO A 135 -10.45 5.63 -12.79
C PRO A 135 -11.25 4.33 -12.95
N THR A 136 -10.53 3.22 -13.00
CA THR A 136 -11.12 1.89 -13.18
C THR A 136 -12.04 1.50 -12.03
N LYS A 137 -12.93 0.53 -12.27
CA LYS A 137 -13.83 -0.03 -11.25
C LYS A 137 -13.09 -0.46 -9.96
N GLU A 138 -11.88 -1.00 -10.08
CA GLU A 138 -11.09 -1.44 -8.92
C GLU A 138 -10.56 -0.26 -8.12
N THR A 139 -10.18 0.82 -8.78
CA THR A 139 -9.77 2.05 -8.09
C THR A 139 -10.95 2.63 -7.31
N ILE A 140 -12.15 2.66 -7.90
CA ILE A 140 -13.37 3.10 -7.23
C ILE A 140 -13.69 2.18 -6.03
N ARG A 141 -13.52 0.86 -6.17
CA ARG A 141 -13.65 -0.08 -5.05
C ARG A 141 -12.69 0.24 -3.91
N ILE A 142 -11.44 0.56 -4.22
CA ILE A 142 -10.45 0.98 -3.22
C ILE A 142 -10.88 2.30 -2.56
N LYS A 143 -11.43 3.26 -3.31
CA LYS A 143 -11.94 4.52 -2.74
C LYS A 143 -13.14 4.31 -1.82
N LEU A 144 -14.08 3.43 -2.19
CA LEU A 144 -15.19 3.03 -1.33
C LEU A 144 -14.70 2.42 -0.02
N ASN A 145 -13.72 1.51 -0.08
CA ASN A 145 -13.12 0.92 1.12
C ASN A 145 -12.39 1.96 1.98
N TYR A 146 -11.70 2.92 1.35
CA TYR A 146 -11.03 4.02 2.03
C TYR A 146 -12.03 4.92 2.79
N LEU A 147 -13.20 5.18 2.20
CA LEU A 147 -14.31 5.89 2.84
C LEU A 147 -15.08 5.04 3.88
N GLY A 148 -14.67 3.79 4.11
CA GLY A 148 -15.28 2.91 5.11
C GLY A 148 -16.51 2.13 4.63
N TYR A 149 -16.88 2.25 3.35
CA TYR A 149 -18.00 1.50 2.78
C TYR A 149 -17.61 0.07 2.43
N ARG A 150 -18.54 -0.85 2.65
CA ARG A 150 -18.40 -2.25 2.26
C ARG A 150 -19.62 -2.71 1.48
N LEU A 151 -19.39 -3.45 0.39
CA LEU A 151 -20.49 -4.05 -0.35
C LEU A 151 -21.13 -5.17 0.49
N LYS A 152 -22.46 -5.11 0.68
CA LYS A 152 -23.23 -6.22 1.25
C LYS A 152 -24.41 -6.52 0.35
N ARG A 153 -24.56 -7.80 -0.02
CA ARG A 153 -25.77 -8.24 -0.69
C ARG A 153 -26.91 -8.18 0.32
N VAL A 154 -28.03 -7.58 -0.08
CA VAL A 154 -29.26 -7.65 0.70
C VAL A 154 -29.72 -9.10 0.70
N ALA A 155 -29.84 -9.69 1.88
CA ALA A 155 -30.55 -10.96 2.02
C ALA A 155 -32.02 -10.69 1.65
N LYS A 156 -32.51 -11.33 0.58
CA LYS A 156 -33.94 -11.33 0.32
C LYS A 156 -34.61 -12.01 1.51
N VAL A 157 -35.53 -11.33 2.16
CA VAL A 157 -36.38 -11.96 3.18
C VAL A 157 -37.18 -13.04 2.47
N LEU A 158 -36.96 -14.31 2.82
CA LEU A 158 -37.89 -15.36 2.47
C LEU A 158 -39.14 -15.12 3.30
N PRO A 159 -40.32 -14.86 2.70
CA PRO A 159 -41.54 -14.69 3.48
C PRO A 159 -41.78 -15.96 4.29
N GLN A 160 -42.02 -15.83 5.61
CA GLN A 160 -42.43 -16.96 6.41
C GLN A 160 -43.82 -17.42 5.94
N LYS A 161 -43.88 -18.43 5.07
CA LYS A 161 -45.14 -19.12 4.76
C LYS A 161 -45.59 -19.89 6.01
N LYS A 162 -46.35 -19.23 6.87
CA LYS A 162 -47.16 -19.89 7.91
C LYS A 162 -48.60 -19.99 7.42
N SER A 163 -48.85 -20.90 6.49
CA SER A 163 -50.20 -21.41 6.27
C SER A 163 -50.22 -22.86 6.72
N GLN A 164 -50.99 -23.18 7.77
CA GLN A 164 -51.33 -24.58 8.06
C GLN A 164 -52.08 -25.14 6.84
N LYS A 165 -51.72 -26.35 6.40
CA LYS A 165 -52.50 -27.05 5.36
C LYS A 165 -53.91 -27.24 5.90
N ARG A 166 -54.94 -26.78 5.18
CA ARG A 166 -56.34 -27.08 5.51
C ARG A 166 -56.50 -28.61 5.47
N MET A 167 -56.90 -29.22 6.58
CA MET A 167 -57.31 -30.62 6.60
C MET A 167 -58.66 -30.75 5.89
N LEU A 168 -58.84 -31.83 5.13
CA LEU A 168 -60.15 -32.20 4.60
C LEU A 168 -61.05 -32.54 5.80
N SER A 169 -62.15 -31.81 5.94
CA SER A 169 -63.18 -32.15 6.92
C SER A 169 -63.79 -33.50 6.54
N SER A 170 -63.79 -34.45 7.47
CA SER A 170 -64.57 -35.67 7.37
C SER A 170 -66.06 -35.30 7.32
N SER A 171 -66.67 -35.47 6.16
CA SER A 171 -68.11 -35.44 5.99
C SER A 171 -68.71 -36.69 6.64
N ASN A 172 -69.56 -36.49 7.66
CA ASN A 172 -70.52 -37.50 8.10
C ASN A 172 -71.81 -37.35 7.30
#